data_AF-A0A2D9A778-F1
#
_entry.id   AF-A0A2D9A778-F1
#
_cell.length_a   1.000
_cell.length_b   1.000
_cell.length_c   1.000
_cell.angle_alpha   90.00
_cell.angle_beta   90.00
_cell.angle_gamma   90.00
#
_symmetry.space_group_name_H-M   'P 1'
#
loop_
_entity.id
_entity.type
_entity.pdbx_description
1 polymer ?
#
loop_
_entity_poly.entity_id
_entity_poly.type
_entity_poly.pdbx_seq_one_letter_code
_entity_poly.pdbx_strand_id
1 'polypeptide(L)'
;MGCQLCVSGCPFDIPRFKPETKKVYKCNMCIDRVEAGLEPACVKTCPTNAISWGTKEDMVRLAEKKVEGLQGRGFENAALYDPAGVGGTHMMYVVPHGDQLEEYDLPADPTAAPGALAALGGLRQLGASALGLGLLATALHYLGFGPQEPEPEAVGAGGATEAGGTVGTPDSVPAGESPGSPDA
;
A
#
# COMPACT_ATOMS: atom_id res chain seq x y z
N MET A 1 -7.58 5.95 -4.56
CA MET A 1 -6.55 6.53 -3.67
C MET A 1 -5.18 6.12 -4.18
N GLY A 2 -4.29 7.09 -4.40
CA GLY A 2 -2.94 6.88 -4.95
C GLY A 2 -1.85 7.17 -3.92
N CYS A 3 -1.89 6.50 -2.76
CA CYS A 3 -1.01 6.75 -1.62
C CYS A 3 0.45 6.30 -1.82
N GLN A 4 0.77 5.64 -2.93
CA GLN A 4 2.12 5.20 -3.33
C GLN A 4 2.83 4.23 -2.38
N LEU A 5 2.15 3.69 -1.35
CA LEU A 5 2.71 2.64 -0.48
C LEU A 5 3.16 1.39 -1.26
N CYS A 6 2.48 1.08 -2.37
CA CYS A 6 2.86 -0.02 -3.26
C CYS A 6 4.13 0.26 -4.06
N VAL A 7 4.44 1.53 -4.34
CA VAL A 7 5.68 1.94 -5.02
C VAL A 7 6.85 1.72 -4.06
N SER A 8 6.75 2.24 -2.83
CA SER A 8 7.78 2.07 -1.81
C SER A 8 7.93 0.64 -1.29
N GLY A 9 6.86 -0.16 -1.36
CA GLY A 9 6.87 -1.52 -0.84
C GLY A 9 7.36 -2.59 -1.82
N CYS A 10 7.53 -2.26 -3.10
CA CYS A 10 7.96 -3.22 -4.10
C CYS A 10 9.48 -3.37 -4.10
N PRO A 11 10.06 -4.55 -3.79
CA PRO A 11 11.51 -4.72 -3.76
C PRO A 11 12.15 -4.68 -5.16
N PHE A 12 11.33 -4.73 -6.21
CA PHE A 12 11.75 -4.68 -7.61
C PHE A 12 11.53 -3.30 -8.26
N ASP A 13 11.03 -2.30 -7.51
CA ASP A 13 10.73 -0.97 -8.03
C ASP A 13 9.89 -0.96 -9.35
N ILE A 14 8.89 -1.82 -9.46
CA ILE A 14 8.08 -1.95 -10.69
C ILE A 14 6.92 -0.95 -10.80
N PRO A 15 6.11 -0.70 -9.74
CA PRO A 15 4.91 0.09 -9.90
C PRO A 15 5.22 1.56 -10.24
N ARG A 16 4.58 2.10 -11.28
CA ARG A 16 4.75 3.50 -11.71
C ARG A 16 3.49 4.31 -11.48
N PHE A 17 3.61 5.45 -10.80
CA PHE A 17 2.50 6.32 -10.47
C PHE A 17 2.23 7.34 -11.58
N LYS A 18 0.96 7.49 -11.96
CA LYS A 18 0.49 8.49 -12.93
C LYS A 18 -0.17 9.67 -12.22
N PRO A 19 0.42 10.89 -12.24
CA PRO A 19 -0.08 12.03 -11.48
C PRO A 19 -1.47 12.52 -11.88
N GLU A 20 -1.88 12.35 -13.14
CA GLU A 20 -3.14 12.87 -13.67
C GLU A 20 -4.32 12.01 -13.19
N THR A 21 -4.16 10.69 -13.23
CA THR A 21 -5.22 9.75 -12.83
C THR A 21 -5.14 9.35 -11.37
N LYS A 22 -4.05 9.72 -10.68
CA LYS A 22 -3.71 9.29 -9.31
C LYS A 22 -3.76 7.75 -9.15
N LYS A 23 -3.39 7.03 -10.20
CA LYS A 23 -3.37 5.57 -10.28
C LYS A 23 -1.96 5.07 -10.53
N VAL A 24 -1.71 3.83 -10.12
CA VAL A 24 -0.46 3.12 -10.37
C VAL A 24 -0.68 2.10 -11.47
N TYR A 25 0.28 1.97 -12.38
CA TYR A 25 0.27 1.01 -13.47
C TYR A 25 1.52 0.14 -13.40
N LYS A 26 1.35 -1.13 -13.78
CA LYS A 26 2.42 -2.13 -13.91
C LYS A 26 1.95 -3.21 -14.88
N CYS A 27 2.84 -4.14 -15.21
CA CYS A 27 2.47 -5.37 -15.90
C CYS A 27 1.32 -6.08 -15.16
N ASN A 28 0.26 -6.39 -15.90
CA ASN A 28 -0.92 -7.14 -15.44
C ASN A 28 -0.89 -8.60 -15.94
N MET A 29 0.25 -9.07 -16.46
CA MET A 29 0.41 -10.39 -17.08
C MET A 29 -0.58 -10.66 -18.22
N CYS A 30 -1.04 -9.61 -18.93
CA CYS A 30 -2.07 -9.72 -19.95
C CYS A 30 -3.30 -10.53 -19.47
N ILE A 31 -3.77 -10.26 -18.25
CA ILE A 31 -4.87 -11.02 -17.62
C ILE A 31 -6.09 -11.18 -18.54
N ASP A 32 -6.44 -10.15 -19.30
CA ASP A 32 -7.50 -10.11 -20.30
C ASP A 32 -7.32 -11.16 -21.41
N ARG A 33 -6.07 -11.42 -21.82
CA ARG A 33 -5.73 -12.45 -22.81
C ARG A 33 -5.68 -13.83 -22.17
N VAL A 34 -5.09 -13.93 -21.00
CA VAL A 34 -4.92 -15.20 -20.28
C VAL A 34 -6.27 -15.80 -19.90
N GLU A 35 -7.23 -14.98 -19.45
CA GLU A 35 -8.60 -15.41 -19.16
C GLU A 35 -9.34 -15.90 -20.41
N ALA A 36 -8.98 -15.40 -21.59
CA ALA A 36 -9.50 -15.86 -22.88
C ALA A 36 -8.73 -17.08 -23.46
N GLY A 37 -7.81 -17.68 -22.69
CA GLY A 37 -7.00 -18.82 -23.13
C GLY A 37 -5.89 -18.45 -24.12
N LEU A 38 -5.54 -17.18 -24.23
CA LEU A 38 -4.46 -16.70 -25.09
C LEU A 38 -3.20 -16.40 -24.27
N GLU A 39 -2.04 -16.65 -24.86
CA GLU A 39 -0.76 -16.27 -24.26
C GLU A 39 -0.56 -14.74 -24.20
N PRO A 40 0.27 -14.23 -23.29
CA PRO A 40 0.60 -12.82 -23.19
C PRO A 40 1.16 -12.24 -24.49
N ALA A 41 0.88 -10.96 -24.76
CA ALA A 41 1.27 -10.32 -26.03
C ALA A 41 2.80 -10.29 -26.23
N CYS A 42 3.56 -10.03 -25.17
CA CYS A 42 5.02 -10.03 -25.20
C CYS A 42 5.63 -11.41 -25.49
N VAL A 43 4.96 -12.49 -25.06
CA VAL A 43 5.36 -13.87 -25.36
C VAL A 43 5.13 -14.14 -26.83
N LYS A 44 3.91 -13.89 -27.33
CA LYS A 44 3.52 -14.15 -28.72
C LYS A 44 4.40 -13.42 -29.74
N THR A 45 4.84 -12.20 -29.42
CA THR A 45 5.62 -11.37 -30.35
C THR A 45 7.11 -11.69 -30.36
N CYS A 46 7.62 -12.50 -29.43
CA CYS A 46 9.06 -12.71 -29.28
C CYS A 46 9.62 -13.54 -30.45
N PRO A 47 10.43 -12.97 -31.36
CA PRO A 47 10.87 -13.67 -32.57
C PRO A 47 11.85 -14.81 -32.28
N THR A 48 12.61 -14.70 -31.18
CA THR A 48 13.63 -15.67 -30.77
C THR A 48 13.13 -16.68 -29.74
N ASN A 49 11.87 -16.58 -29.31
CA ASN A 49 11.31 -17.38 -28.20
C ASN A 49 12.14 -17.27 -26.90
N ALA A 50 12.68 -16.07 -26.63
CA ALA A 50 13.37 -15.78 -25.37
C ALA A 50 12.40 -15.83 -24.18
N ILE A 51 11.15 -15.38 -24.38
CA ILE A 51 10.09 -15.39 -23.39
C ILE A 51 9.18 -16.59 -23.67
N SER A 52 8.85 -17.37 -22.64
CA SER A 52 7.98 -18.55 -22.73
C SER A 52 6.86 -18.46 -21.70
N TRP A 53 5.73 -19.13 -21.97
CA TRP A 53 4.53 -19.09 -21.14
C TRP A 53 4.00 -20.50 -20.85
N GLY A 54 3.51 -20.72 -19.63
CA GLY A 54 2.96 -22.00 -19.19
C GLY A 54 2.70 -22.00 -17.69
N THR A 55 2.51 -23.19 -17.12
CA THR A 55 2.44 -23.37 -15.66
C THR A 55 3.79 -23.05 -15.03
N LYS A 56 3.81 -22.69 -13.74
CA LYS A 56 5.07 -22.38 -13.06
C LYS A 56 6.01 -23.59 -13.08
N GLU A 57 5.48 -24.79 -12.86
CA GLU A 57 6.22 -26.05 -12.85
C GLU A 57 6.84 -26.36 -14.22
N ASP A 58 6.11 -26.13 -15.31
CA ASP A 58 6.64 -26.34 -16.67
C ASP A 58 7.73 -25.34 -17.01
N MET A 59 7.57 -24.08 -16.58
CA MET A 59 8.54 -23.03 -16.83
C MET A 59 9.81 -23.18 -15.99
N VAL A 60 9.72 -23.67 -14.75
CA VAL A 60 10.90 -24.02 -13.93
C VAL A 60 11.69 -25.14 -14.61
N ARG A 61 11.04 -26.23 -15.03
CA ARG A 61 11.71 -27.34 -15.75
C ARG A 61 12.37 -26.88 -17.05
N LEU A 62 11.71 -26.00 -17.81
CA LEU A 62 12.27 -25.41 -19.02
C LEU A 62 13.50 -24.54 -18.70
N ALA A 63 13.42 -23.76 -17.63
CA ALA A 63 14.51 -22.89 -17.21
C ALA A 63 15.74 -23.69 -16.74
N GLU A 64 15.55 -24.75 -15.95
CA GLU A 64 16.62 -25.66 -15.52
C GLU A 64 17.35 -26.26 -16.72
N LYS A 65 16.61 -26.76 -17.72
CA LYS A 65 17.20 -27.26 -18.97
C LYS A 65 17.99 -26.18 -19.73
N LYS A 66 17.52 -24.93 -19.74
CA LYS A 66 18.24 -23.80 -20.36
C LYS A 66 19.52 -23.48 -19.59
N VAL A 67 19.49 -23.52 -18.25
CA VAL A 67 20.66 -23.32 -17.39
C VAL A 67 21.72 -24.39 -17.66
N GLU A 68 21.34 -25.67 -17.69
CA GLU A 68 22.27 -26.77 -18.03
C GLU A 68 22.92 -26.56 -19.41
N GLY A 69 22.13 -26.14 -20.40
CA GLY A 69 22.63 -25.83 -21.73
C GLY A 69 23.59 -24.64 -21.78
N LEU A 70 23.42 -23.64 -20.91
CA LEU A 70 24.34 -22.50 -20.79
C LEU A 70 25.64 -22.90 -20.08
N GLN A 71 25.55 -23.69 -19.01
CA GLN A 71 26.71 -24.21 -18.29
C GLN A 71 27.58 -25.07 -19.23
N GLY A 72 26.97 -25.93 -20.06
CA GLY A 72 27.68 -26.70 -21.08
C GLY A 72 28.38 -25.85 -22.17
N ARG A 73 28.05 -24.56 -22.28
CA ARG A 73 28.66 -23.59 -23.21
C ARG A 73 29.71 -22.69 -22.53
N GLY A 74 30.04 -22.93 -21.26
CA GLY A 74 31.05 -22.19 -20.50
C GLY A 74 30.51 -21.07 -19.62
N PHE A 75 29.19 -20.94 -19.44
CA PHE A 75 28.59 -20.02 -18.47
C PHE A 75 28.42 -20.72 -17.12
N GLU A 76 29.52 -20.84 -16.36
CA GLU A 76 29.57 -21.62 -15.11
C GLU A 76 28.57 -21.13 -14.04
N ASN A 77 28.29 -19.83 -14.02
CA ASN A 77 27.37 -19.20 -13.07
C ASN A 77 25.95 -19.01 -13.61
N ALA A 78 25.58 -19.70 -14.71
CA ALA A 78 24.22 -19.57 -15.22
C ALA A 78 23.21 -20.08 -14.17
N ALA A 79 22.14 -19.32 -13.94
CA ALA A 79 21.16 -19.62 -12.90
C ALA A 79 19.73 -19.22 -13.30
N LEU A 80 18.76 -19.86 -12.66
CA LEU A 80 17.36 -19.45 -12.67
C LEU A 80 17.13 -18.43 -11.55
N TYR A 81 16.66 -17.24 -11.92
CA TYR A 81 16.22 -16.21 -10.99
C TYR A 81 14.75 -16.41 -10.61
N ASP A 82 14.52 -17.04 -9.45
CA ASP A 82 13.22 -17.21 -8.77
C ASP A 82 13.41 -16.94 -7.26
N PRO A 83 13.46 -15.66 -6.82
CA PRO A 83 13.92 -15.31 -5.48
C PRO A 83 12.97 -15.79 -4.37
N ALA A 84 13.51 -16.60 -3.45
CA ALA A 84 12.76 -17.17 -2.33
C ALA A 84 12.29 -16.12 -1.31
N GLY A 85 12.98 -14.99 -1.18
CA GLY A 85 12.64 -13.90 -0.25
C GLY A 85 11.25 -13.27 -0.48
N VAL A 86 10.67 -13.44 -1.67
CA VAL A 86 9.28 -13.05 -1.99
C VAL A 86 8.32 -14.24 -2.15
N GLY A 87 8.76 -15.45 -1.79
CA GLY A 87 8.00 -16.70 -2.00
C GLY A 87 8.06 -17.22 -3.44
N GLY A 88 9.04 -16.76 -4.22
CA GLY A 88 9.15 -17.01 -5.66
C GLY A 88 8.27 -16.08 -6.50
N THR A 89 8.61 -15.94 -7.78
CA THR A 89 7.95 -15.09 -8.75
C THR A 89 7.20 -15.92 -9.81
N HIS A 90 6.23 -15.29 -10.45
CA HIS A 90 5.54 -15.81 -11.64
C HIS A 90 6.15 -15.30 -12.96
N MET A 91 7.26 -14.57 -12.85
CA MET A 91 8.05 -14.08 -13.96
C MET A 91 9.50 -14.28 -13.53
N MET A 92 10.15 -15.24 -14.19
CA MET A 92 11.47 -15.76 -13.84
C MET A 92 12.42 -15.53 -15.00
N TYR A 93 13.71 -15.39 -14.71
CA TYR A 93 14.75 -15.18 -15.71
C TYR A 93 15.75 -16.33 -15.69
N VAL A 94 16.26 -16.70 -16.87
CA VAL A 94 17.48 -17.51 -16.97
C VAL A 94 18.62 -16.55 -17.25
N VAL A 95 19.54 -16.44 -16.32
CA VAL A 95 20.62 -15.45 -16.34
C VAL A 95 21.95 -16.17 -16.58
N PRO A 96 22.77 -15.79 -17.58
CA PRO A 96 24.07 -16.42 -17.82
C PRO A 96 25.10 -16.18 -16.71
N HIS A 97 25.02 -15.04 -16.03
CA HIS A 97 25.87 -14.65 -14.90
C HIS A 97 25.00 -14.41 -13.65
N GLY A 98 24.57 -15.49 -13.01
CA GLY A 98 23.77 -15.45 -11.77
C GLY A 98 24.55 -14.93 -10.56
N ASP A 99 25.87 -14.79 -10.66
CA ASP A 99 26.75 -14.12 -9.71
C ASP A 99 26.71 -12.58 -9.84
N GLN A 100 26.19 -12.05 -10.95
CA GLN A 100 26.20 -10.62 -11.29
C GLN A 100 24.78 -10.12 -11.58
N LEU A 101 23.80 -10.51 -10.75
CA LEU A 101 22.40 -10.14 -10.92
C LEU A 101 22.17 -8.61 -10.99
N GLU A 102 22.98 -7.84 -10.28
CA GLU A 102 22.89 -6.38 -10.25
C GLU A 102 23.18 -5.74 -11.62
N GLU A 103 24.00 -6.36 -12.48
CA GLU A 103 24.25 -5.90 -13.85
C GLU A 103 22.99 -6.03 -14.74
N TYR A 104 22.06 -6.91 -14.36
CA TYR A 104 20.79 -7.11 -15.03
C TYR A 104 19.64 -6.31 -14.39
N ASP A 105 19.94 -5.36 -13.49
CA ASP A 105 18.95 -4.66 -12.66
C ASP A 105 18.07 -5.61 -11.83
N LEU A 106 18.60 -6.78 -11.44
CA LEU A 106 17.91 -7.78 -10.63
C LEU A 106 18.44 -7.76 -9.19
N PRO A 107 17.61 -7.48 -8.18
CA PRO A 107 18.01 -7.58 -6.78
C PRO A 107 18.42 -9.01 -6.40
N ALA A 108 19.53 -9.21 -5.70
CA ALA A 108 20.02 -10.55 -5.37
C ALA A 108 19.10 -11.32 -4.39
N ASP A 109 18.63 -10.65 -3.33
CA ASP A 109 17.71 -11.25 -2.33
C ASP A 109 16.58 -10.27 -1.94
N PRO A 110 15.59 -10.06 -2.83
CA PRO A 110 14.48 -9.19 -2.55
C PRO A 110 13.54 -9.84 -1.52
N THR A 111 13.11 -9.07 -0.53
CA THR A 111 12.11 -9.49 0.47
C THR A 111 10.86 -8.63 0.40
N ALA A 112 9.68 -9.26 0.55
CA ALA A 112 8.43 -8.52 0.58
C ALA A 112 8.32 -7.75 1.91
N ALA A 113 7.96 -6.46 1.83
CA ALA A 113 7.81 -5.55 2.97
C ALA A 113 9.09 -5.26 3.77
N PRO A 114 10.03 -4.46 3.22
CA PRO A 114 11.18 -4.03 4.00
C PRO A 114 10.74 -3.24 5.25
N GLY A 115 11.19 -3.70 6.42
CA GLY A 115 11.20 -3.03 7.72
C GLY A 115 9.95 -2.23 8.12
N ALA A 116 9.87 -0.99 7.64
CA ALA A 116 8.86 -0.01 8.04
C ALA A 116 7.41 -0.47 7.75
N LEU A 117 7.17 -1.15 6.63
CA LEU A 117 5.84 -1.65 6.30
C LEU A 117 5.45 -2.89 7.14
N ALA A 118 6.42 -3.73 7.52
CA ALA A 118 6.18 -4.86 8.39
C ALA A 118 5.80 -4.42 9.82
N ALA A 119 6.42 -3.34 10.32
CA ALA A 119 6.11 -2.77 11.64
C ALA A 119 4.66 -2.27 11.77
N LEU A 120 4.03 -1.87 10.66
CA LEU A 120 2.62 -1.44 10.65
C LEU A 120 1.67 -2.56 11.09
N GLY A 121 2.02 -3.83 10.89
CA GLY A 121 1.22 -4.96 11.34
C GLY A 121 1.09 -5.01 12.87
N GLY A 122 2.23 -4.87 13.58
CA GLY A 122 2.25 -4.82 15.04
C GLY A 122 1.52 -3.59 15.58
N LEU A 123 1.75 -2.43 14.96
CA LEU A 123 1.07 -1.18 15.33
C LEU A 123 -0.45 -1.29 15.18
N ARG A 124 -0.93 -1.91 14.09
CA ARG A 124 -2.37 -2.16 13.87
C ARG A 124 -2.97 -3.01 14.98
N GLN A 125 -2.28 -4.07 15.38
CA GLN A 125 -2.78 -4.96 16.43
C GLN A 125 -2.84 -4.24 17.79
N LEU A 126 -1.78 -3.51 18.15
CA LEU A 126 -1.74 -2.71 19.36
C LEU A 126 -2.84 -1.65 19.38
N GLY A 127 -3.03 -0.92 18.28
CA GLY A 127 -4.09 0.06 18.14
C GLY A 127 -5.49 -0.55 18.29
N ALA A 128 -5.74 -1.70 17.66
CA ALA A 128 -7.01 -2.40 17.79
C ALA A 128 -7.26 -2.88 19.24
N SER A 129 -6.23 -3.41 19.90
CA SER A 129 -6.32 -3.82 21.31
C SER A 129 -6.58 -2.63 22.23
N ALA A 130 -5.89 -1.50 22.04
CA ALA A 130 -6.09 -0.29 22.82
C ALA A 130 -7.52 0.27 22.66
N LEU A 131 -8.05 0.29 21.44
CA LEU A 131 -9.43 0.69 21.18
C LEU A 131 -10.43 -0.24 21.87
N GLY A 132 -10.23 -1.56 21.77
CA GLY A 132 -11.10 -2.54 22.43
C GLY A 132 -11.10 -2.41 23.95
N LEU A 133 -9.92 -2.24 24.56
CA LEU A 133 -9.79 -2.01 26.00
C LEU A 133 -10.40 -0.68 26.43
N GLY A 134 -10.24 0.38 25.65
CA GLY A 134 -10.86 1.68 25.92
C GLY A 134 -12.38 1.61 25.91
N LEU A 135 -12.97 0.92 24.92
CA LEU A 135 -14.42 0.72 24.87
C LEU A 135 -14.93 -0.11 26.04
N LEU A 136 -14.23 -1.19 26.40
CA LEU A 136 -14.57 -2.03 27.55
C LEU A 136 -14.48 -1.24 28.87
N ALA A 137 -13.40 -0.48 29.06
CA ALA A 137 -13.22 0.36 30.24
C ALA A 137 -14.32 1.42 30.35
N THR A 138 -14.69 2.05 29.23
CA THR A 138 -15.79 3.03 29.18
C THR A 138 -17.13 2.39 29.56
N ALA A 139 -17.42 1.20 29.04
CA ALA A 139 -18.65 0.47 29.38
C ALA A 139 -18.70 0.07 30.86
N LEU A 140 -17.58 -0.45 31.41
CA LEU A 140 -17.48 -0.81 32.82
C LEU A 140 -17.59 0.43 33.73
N HIS A 141 -16.98 1.55 33.34
CA HIS A 141 -17.09 2.81 34.07
C HIS A 141 -18.54 3.31 34.11
N TYR A 142 -19.24 3.28 32.97
CA TYR A 142 -20.65 3.67 32.90
C TYR A 142 -21.55 2.77 33.75
N LEU A 143 -21.36 1.44 33.71
CA LEU A 143 -22.13 0.49 34.52
C LEU A 143 -21.85 0.61 36.03
N GLY A 144 -20.62 0.97 36.41
CA GLY A 144 -20.21 1.08 37.82
C GLY A 144 -20.59 2.40 38.49
N PHE A 145 -20.44 3.53 37.78
CA PHE A 145 -20.63 4.87 38.35
C PHE A 145 -21.94 5.54 37.92
N GLY A 146 -22.63 5.00 36.91
CA GLY A 146 -23.88 5.55 36.40
C GLY A 146 -23.73 6.93 35.75
N PRO A 147 -24.81 7.46 35.16
CA PRO A 147 -24.84 8.83 34.65
C PRO A 147 -24.72 9.83 35.80
N GLN A 148 -23.85 10.83 35.64
CA GLN A 148 -23.70 11.93 36.61
C GLN A 148 -24.73 13.01 36.28
N GLU A 149 -25.71 13.19 37.15
CA GLU A 149 -26.62 14.33 37.04
C GLU A 149 -25.99 15.56 37.70
N PRO A 150 -26.07 16.74 37.07
CA PRO A 150 -25.60 17.97 37.71
C PRO A 150 -26.41 18.23 38.98
N GLU A 151 -25.75 18.65 40.06
CA GLU A 151 -26.47 19.06 41.26
C GLU A 151 -27.39 20.24 40.91
N PRO A 152 -28.66 20.23 41.34
CA PRO A 152 -29.56 21.33 41.06
C PRO A 152 -28.97 22.60 41.71
N GLU A 153 -28.67 23.58 40.87
CA GLU A 153 -28.33 24.93 41.30
C GLU A 153 -29.38 25.40 42.30
N ALA A 154 -28.95 25.67 43.54
CA ALA A 154 -29.83 26.13 44.59
C ALA A 154 -30.47 27.44 44.15
N VAL A 155 -31.75 27.38 43.77
CA VAL A 155 -32.59 28.56 43.54
C VAL A 155 -32.70 29.28 44.87
N GLY A 156 -31.84 30.29 45.06
CA GLY A 156 -31.96 31.26 46.12
C GLY A 156 -33.31 31.96 46.00
N ALA A 157 -34.23 31.64 46.91
CA ALA A 157 -35.46 32.40 47.07
C ALA A 157 -35.10 33.80 47.57
N GLY A 158 -35.25 34.81 46.72
CA GLY A 158 -35.05 36.19 47.12
C GLY A 158 -35.14 37.22 46.01
N GLY A 159 -36.36 37.51 45.55
CA GLY A 159 -36.78 38.87 45.20
C GLY A 159 -36.20 39.53 43.96
N ALA A 160 -37.09 39.82 43.01
CA ALA A 160 -36.86 40.83 41.98
C ALA A 160 -36.35 42.15 42.60
N THR A 161 -35.19 42.63 42.16
CA THR A 161 -34.94 44.06 41.97
C THR A 161 -33.98 44.22 40.78
N GLU A 162 -34.44 44.97 39.79
CA GLU A 162 -33.61 45.48 38.69
C GLU A 162 -32.44 46.29 39.23
N ALA A 163 -31.24 46.12 38.65
CA ALA A 163 -30.38 47.22 38.18
C ALA A 163 -28.99 46.71 37.72
N GLY A 164 -28.72 46.86 36.43
CA GLY A 164 -27.45 47.38 35.91
C GLY A 164 -26.24 46.44 35.83
N GLY A 165 -25.86 46.05 34.61
CA GLY A 165 -24.53 45.52 34.32
C GLY A 165 -24.39 44.95 32.92
N THR A 166 -23.93 45.76 31.98
CA THR A 166 -23.78 45.50 30.54
C THR A 166 -22.95 44.27 30.21
N VAL A 167 -23.48 43.32 29.42
CA VAL A 167 -22.68 42.33 28.68
C VAL A 167 -22.62 42.73 27.21
N GLY A 168 -21.41 42.92 26.70
CA GLY A 168 -21.14 43.23 25.30
C GLY A 168 -21.52 42.06 24.40
N THR A 169 -22.21 42.37 23.32
CA THR A 169 -22.52 41.48 22.21
C THR A 169 -21.24 41.16 21.43
N PRO A 170 -20.96 39.91 21.03
CA PRO A 170 -19.99 39.66 19.96
C PRO A 170 -20.64 40.05 18.63
N ASP A 171 -20.06 41.06 17.98
CA ASP A 171 -20.46 41.59 16.70
C ASP A 171 -20.73 40.49 15.65
N SER A 172 -21.89 40.65 15.02
CA SER A 172 -22.29 40.10 13.74
C SER A 172 -21.21 40.29 12.67
N VAL A 173 -20.84 39.20 11.99
CA VAL A 173 -20.06 39.21 10.76
C VAL A 173 -20.98 39.66 9.61
N PRO A 174 -20.70 40.78 8.92
CA PRO A 174 -21.45 41.15 7.73
C PRO A 174 -20.97 40.37 6.50
N ALA A 175 -21.93 39.91 5.71
CA ALA A 175 -21.70 39.47 4.34
C ALA A 175 -21.23 40.68 3.49
N GLY A 176 -20.17 40.48 2.70
CA GLY A 176 -19.60 41.49 1.82
C GLY A 176 -18.96 40.86 0.59
N GLU A 177 -19.70 40.96 -0.52
CA GLU A 177 -19.33 41.08 -1.94
C GLU A 177 -17.99 40.55 -2.51
N SER A 178 -18.14 39.81 -3.61
CA SER A 178 -17.14 39.54 -4.65
C SER A 178 -16.73 40.81 -5.39
N PRO A 179 -15.46 40.93 -5.81
CA PRO A 179 -15.24 41.23 -7.22
C PRO A 179 -14.04 40.49 -7.85
N GLY A 180 -14.25 39.99 -9.07
CA GLY A 180 -13.40 40.24 -10.24
C GLY A 180 -11.99 39.63 -10.32
N SER A 181 -11.80 38.73 -11.29
CA SER A 181 -10.52 38.48 -11.98
C SER A 181 -9.89 39.79 -12.51
N PRO A 182 -8.56 39.82 -12.72
CA PRO A 182 -8.07 39.61 -14.09
C PRO A 182 -6.75 38.82 -14.19
N ASP A 183 -6.45 38.48 -15.44
CA ASP A 183 -5.36 37.71 -16.02
C ASP A 183 -3.93 38.08 -15.61
N ALA A 184 -3.06 37.06 -15.49
CA ALA A 184 -1.68 36.98 -16.03
C ALA A 184 -1.08 35.59 -15.75
#